data_AF-A0A0A0AJG7-F1
#
_entry.id   AF-A0A0A0AJG7-F1
#
_cell.length_a   1.000
_cell.length_b   1.000
_cell.length_c   1.000
_cell.angle_alpha   90.00
_cell.angle_beta   90.00
_cell.angle_gamma   90.00
#
_symmetry.space_group_name_H-M   'P 1'
#
loop_
_entity.id
_entity.type
_entity.pdbx_description
1 polymer ?
#
loop_
_entity_poly.entity_id
_entity_poly.type
_entity_poly.pdbx_seq_one_letter_code
_entity_poly.pdbx_strand_id
1 'polypeptide(L)'
;SSVKLKLICAQVLRDLLGEAMEYEKILKLTSDAKLESGDVKATIAVLGFILSSAAKHNVDGESLSSELQQLGLPKEHAGGLCRSYEEKQSSLQERLRACSLR
;
A
#
# COMPACT_ATOMS: atom_id res chain seq x y z
N SER A 1 8.50 11.52 -8.48
CA SER A 1 8.56 10.54 -9.60
C SER A 1 7.49 9.48 -9.43
N SER A 2 6.64 9.29 -10.43
CA SER A 2 5.37 8.58 -10.21
C SER A 2 5.50 7.06 -9.92
N VAL A 3 6.52 6.46 -10.53
CA VAL A 3 6.78 5.01 -10.51
C VAL A 3 7.23 4.49 -9.14
N LYS A 4 7.96 5.31 -8.35
CA LYS A 4 8.52 4.89 -7.05
C LYS A 4 7.42 4.53 -6.05
N LEU A 5 6.39 5.38 -5.95
CA LEU A 5 5.28 5.16 -5.04
C LEU A 5 4.52 3.87 -5.38
N LYS A 6 4.30 3.62 -6.68
CA LYS A 6 3.64 2.40 -7.16
C LYS A 6 4.42 1.13 -6.78
N LEU A 7 5.75 1.17 -6.88
CA LEU A 7 6.61 0.06 -6.46
C LEU A 7 6.54 -0.17 -4.95
N ILE A 8 6.55 0.89 -4.15
CA ILE A 8 6.38 0.79 -2.69
C ILE A 8 5.05 0.14 -2.37
N CYS A 9 3.95 0.63 -2.93
CA CYS A 9 2.62 0.04 -2.71
C CYS A 9 2.53 -1.42 -3.12
N ALA A 10 3.13 -1.81 -4.26
CA ALA A 10 3.16 -3.20 -4.68
C ALA A 10 3.91 -4.09 -3.67
N GLN A 11 4.97 -3.56 -3.03
CA GLN A 11 5.67 -4.28 -1.98
C GLN A 11 4.90 -4.33 -0.66
N VAL A 12 4.21 -3.24 -0.28
CA VAL A 12 3.32 -3.22 0.89
C VAL A 12 2.17 -4.22 0.71
N LEU A 13 1.57 -4.30 -0.48
CA LEU A 13 0.53 -5.29 -0.79
C LEU A 13 1.05 -6.72 -0.63
N ARG A 14 2.26 -6.99 -1.11
CA ARG A 14 2.93 -8.30 -0.94
C ARG A 14 3.12 -8.64 0.53
N ASP A 15 3.65 -7.71 1.32
CA ASP A 15 3.86 -7.89 2.76
C ASP A 15 2.57 -8.19 3.52
N LEU A 16 1.50 -7.44 3.23
CA LEU A 16 0.19 -7.68 3.82
C LEU A 16 -0.38 -9.07 3.48
N LEU A 17 -0.05 -9.60 2.31
CA LEU A 17 -0.42 -10.96 1.90
C LEU A 17 0.46 -12.04 2.54
N GLY A 18 1.53 -11.65 3.24
CA GLY A 18 2.52 -12.56 3.81
C GLY A 18 3.61 -12.99 2.84
N GLU A 19 3.76 -12.30 1.70
CA GLU A 19 4.88 -12.48 0.78
C GLU A 19 6.12 -11.73 1.30
N ALA A 20 7.33 -12.19 0.94
CA ALA A 20 8.57 -11.54 1.39
C ALA A 20 8.73 -10.14 0.79
N MET A 21 8.77 -9.11 1.64
CA MET A 21 9.04 -7.73 1.24
C MET A 21 10.55 -7.47 1.14
N GLU A 22 11.01 -6.93 -0.01
CA GLU A 22 12.39 -6.47 -0.15
C GLU A 22 12.55 -5.02 0.33
N TYR A 23 12.63 -4.86 1.65
CA TYR A 23 12.81 -3.55 2.31
C TYR A 23 14.06 -2.80 1.81
N GLU A 24 15.16 -3.51 1.54
CA GLU A 24 16.40 -2.91 1.03
C GLU A 24 16.22 -2.29 -0.37
N LYS A 25 15.42 -2.93 -1.24
CA LYS A 25 15.08 -2.35 -2.55
C LYS A 25 14.21 -1.11 -2.39
N ILE A 26 13.24 -1.12 -1.47
CA ILE A 26 12.43 0.06 -1.16
C ILE A 26 13.33 1.20 -0.70
N LEU A 27 14.26 0.94 0.22
CA LEU A 27 15.18 1.94 0.75
C LEU A 27 16.02 2.58 -0.35
N LYS A 28 16.53 1.77 -1.30
CA LYS A 28 17.27 2.27 -2.47
C LYS A 28 16.38 3.12 -3.37
N LEU A 29 15.11 2.75 -3.56
CA LEU A 29 14.14 3.51 -4.37
C LEU A 29 13.73 4.84 -3.72
N THR A 30 13.64 4.89 -2.40
CA THR A 30 13.29 6.08 -1.61
C THR A 30 14.49 6.95 -1.25
N SER A 31 15.72 6.48 -1.44
CA SER A 31 16.96 7.25 -1.22
C SER A 31 16.98 8.54 -2.03
N ASP A 32 16.43 8.52 -3.25
CA ASP A 32 16.31 9.70 -4.12
C ASP A 32 15.31 10.74 -3.59
N ALA A 33 14.35 10.31 -2.77
CA ALA A 33 13.36 11.18 -2.14
C ALA A 33 13.85 11.77 -0.80
N LYS A 34 15.12 11.54 -0.41
CA LYS A 34 15.69 11.91 0.90
C LYS A 34 14.91 11.39 2.10
N LEU A 35 14.15 10.31 1.92
CA LEU A 35 13.41 9.66 3.01
C LEU A 35 14.37 8.84 3.83
N GLU A 36 14.42 9.09 5.14
CA GLU A 36 15.23 8.30 6.04
C GLU A 36 14.62 6.91 6.23
N SER A 37 15.40 5.97 6.76
CA SER A 37 14.88 4.62 7.03
C SER A 37 13.65 4.64 7.98
N GLY A 38 13.52 5.66 8.83
CA GLY A 38 12.32 5.90 9.64
C GLY A 38 11.11 6.28 8.79
N ASP A 39 11.25 7.25 7.89
CA ASP A 39 10.16 7.72 7.02
C ASP A 39 9.66 6.63 6.08
N VAL A 40 10.56 5.77 5.60
CA VAL A 40 10.23 4.62 4.75
C VAL A 40 9.36 3.63 5.52
N LYS A 41 9.73 3.27 6.75
CA LYS A 41 8.90 2.40 7.60
C LYS A 41 7.56 3.03 7.92
N ALA A 42 7.54 4.32 8.23
CA ALA A 42 6.30 5.05 8.49
C ALA A 42 5.38 5.01 7.25
N THR A 43 5.93 5.25 6.06
CA THR A 43 5.19 5.21 4.80
C THR A 43 4.64 3.80 4.52
N ILE A 44 5.45 2.76 4.72
CA ILE A 44 5.01 1.36 4.59
C ILE A 44 3.89 1.05 5.59
N ALA A 45 4.04 1.44 6.84
CA ALA A 45 3.05 1.21 7.88
C ALA A 45 1.73 1.94 7.59
N VAL A 46 1.80 3.21 7.16
CA VAL A 46 0.63 4.01 6.78
C VAL A 46 -0.07 3.41 5.56
N LEU A 47 0.66 3.11 4.49
CA LEU A 47 0.08 2.47 3.30
C LEU A 47 -0.52 1.10 3.65
N GLY A 48 0.18 0.32 4.46
CA GLY A 48 -0.26 -0.99 4.91
C GLY A 48 -1.55 -0.89 5.71
N PHE A 49 -1.62 0.08 6.61
CA PHE A 49 -2.81 0.37 7.40
C PHE A 49 -3.98 0.84 6.53
N ILE A 50 -3.77 1.77 5.60
CA ILE A 50 -4.82 2.25 4.68
C ILE A 50 -5.38 1.08 3.86
N LEU A 51 -4.50 0.30 3.21
CA LEU A 51 -4.91 -0.85 2.39
C LEU A 51 -5.60 -1.92 3.21
N SER A 52 -5.10 -2.21 4.41
CA SER A 52 -5.71 -3.16 5.32
C SER A 52 -7.08 -2.69 5.81
N SER A 53 -7.20 -1.41 6.16
CA SER A 53 -8.46 -0.80 6.59
C SER A 53 -9.47 -0.79 5.45
N ALA A 54 -9.05 -0.42 4.24
CA ALA A 54 -9.87 -0.47 3.04
C ALA A 54 -10.39 -1.89 2.78
N ALA A 55 -9.49 -2.89 2.83
CA ALA A 55 -9.88 -4.29 2.67
C ALA A 55 -10.87 -4.71 3.76
N LYS A 56 -10.61 -4.36 5.03
CA LYS A 56 -11.46 -4.72 6.17
C LYS A 56 -12.87 -4.14 6.07
N HIS A 57 -12.99 -2.90 5.61
CA HIS A 57 -14.27 -2.21 5.43
C HIS A 57 -14.90 -2.43 4.04
N ASN A 58 -14.30 -3.28 3.20
CA ASN A 58 -14.77 -3.56 1.84
C ASN A 58 -14.87 -2.29 0.97
N VAL A 59 -13.92 -1.37 1.13
CA VAL A 59 -13.83 -0.13 0.35
C VAL A 59 -13.45 -0.48 -1.08
N ASP A 60 -14.23 0.02 -2.04
CA ASP A 60 -14.00 -0.08 -3.48
C ASP A 60 -12.80 0.75 -3.94
N GLY A 61 -12.20 0.37 -5.07
CA GLY A 61 -11.02 1.04 -5.62
C GLY A 61 -11.27 2.51 -5.97
N GLU A 62 -12.50 2.91 -6.28
CA GLU A 62 -12.84 4.30 -6.56
C GLU A 62 -12.82 5.16 -5.29
N SER A 63 -13.45 4.67 -4.21
CA SER A 63 -13.44 5.31 -2.89
C SER A 63 -12.03 5.40 -2.31
N LEU A 64 -11.25 4.31 -2.37
CA LEU A 64 -9.86 4.29 -1.95
C LEU A 64 -9.03 5.30 -2.75
N SER A 65 -9.27 5.39 -4.06
CA SER A 65 -8.58 6.35 -4.93
C SER A 65 -8.90 7.79 -4.52
N SER A 66 -10.14 8.05 -4.12
CA SER A 66 -10.59 9.36 -3.63
C SER A 66 -9.92 9.72 -2.30
N GLU A 67 -9.85 8.79 -1.33
CA GLU A 67 -9.15 9.01 -0.05
C GLU A 67 -7.66 9.27 -0.25
N LEU A 68 -7.01 8.48 -1.11
CA LEU A 68 -5.60 8.67 -1.44
C LEU A 68 -5.36 10.04 -2.09
N GLN A 69 -6.27 10.50 -2.95
CA GLN A 69 -6.20 11.84 -3.53
C GLN A 69 -6.37 12.94 -2.48
N GLN A 70 -7.25 12.76 -1.48
CA GLN A 70 -7.43 13.68 -0.36
C GLN A 70 -6.21 13.74 0.56
N LEU A 71 -5.49 12.62 0.71
CA LEU A 71 -4.19 12.57 1.39
C LEU A 71 -3.08 13.27 0.59
N GLY A 72 -3.36 13.72 -0.63
CA GLY A 72 -2.43 14.45 -1.49
C GLY A 72 -1.73 13.58 -2.54
N LEU A 73 -2.14 12.32 -2.75
CA LEU A 73 -1.60 11.51 -3.84
C LEU A 73 -2.16 12.03 -5.18
N PRO A 74 -1.33 12.12 -6.24
CA PRO A 74 -1.84 12.49 -7.55
C PRO A 74 -2.75 11.38 -8.10
N LYS A 75 -3.80 11.78 -8.82
CA LYS A 75 -4.81 10.87 -9.39
C LYS A 75 -4.22 9.71 -10.21
N GLU A 76 -3.14 9.96 -10.93
CA GLU A 76 -2.41 8.93 -11.69
C GLU A 76 -1.88 7.79 -10.80
N HIS A 77 -1.42 8.12 -9.60
CA HIS A 77 -0.92 7.15 -8.63
C HIS A 77 -2.04 6.41 -7.93
N ALA A 78 -3.04 7.16 -7.48
CA ALA A 78 -4.19 6.63 -6.77
C ALA A 78 -4.90 5.57 -7.63
N GLY A 79 -5.19 5.87 -8.90
CA GLY A 79 -5.82 4.90 -9.81
C GLY A 79 -4.95 3.67 -10.11
N GLY A 80 -3.62 3.84 -10.23
CA GLY A 80 -2.71 2.72 -10.44
C GLY A 80 -2.59 1.80 -9.21
N LEU A 81 -2.65 2.37 -8.02
CA LEU A 81 -2.62 1.65 -6.75
C LEU A 81 -3.94 0.92 -6.50
N CYS A 82 -5.07 1.58 -6.74
CA CYS A 82 -6.39 1.02 -6.50
C CYS A 82 -6.66 -0.21 -7.36
N ARG A 83 -6.24 -0.22 -8.63
CA ARG A 83 -6.31 -1.42 -9.47
C ARG A 83 -5.55 -2.61 -8.85
N SER A 84 -4.31 -2.39 -8.43
CA SER A 84 -3.50 -3.45 -7.81
C SER A 84 -4.05 -3.90 -6.46
N TYR A 85 -4.71 -2.99 -5.72
CA TYR A 85 -5.43 -3.31 -4.50
C TYR A 85 -6.67 -4.14 -4.79
N GLU A 86 -7.53 -3.75 -5.73
CA GLU A 86 -8.76 -4.48 -6.09
C GLU A 86 -8.46 -5.92 -6.51
N GLU A 87 -7.41 -6.14 -7.31
CA GLU A 87 -6.96 -7.48 -7.71
C GLU A 87 -6.55 -8.35 -6.52
N LYS A 88 -5.96 -7.75 -5.48
CA LYS A 88 -5.47 -8.44 -4.27
C LYS A 88 -6.45 -8.33 -3.08
N GLN A 89 -7.57 -7.62 -3.23
CA GLN A 89 -8.47 -7.24 -2.14
C GLN A 89 -9.07 -8.48 -1.47
N SER A 90 -9.53 -9.44 -2.27
CA SER A 90 -10.11 -10.69 -1.76
C SER A 90 -9.09 -11.48 -0.91
N SER A 91 -7.86 -11.59 -1.39
CA SER A 91 -6.77 -12.27 -0.66
C SER A 91 -6.36 -11.50 0.61
N LEU A 92 -6.34 -10.17 0.57
CA LEU A 92 -6.12 -9.34 1.75
C LEU A 92 -7.22 -9.54 2.78
N GLN A 93 -8.49 -9.54 2.37
CA GLN A 93 -9.61 -9.77 3.28
C GLN A 93 -9.54 -11.14 3.94
N GLU A 94 -9.21 -12.18 3.18
CA GLU A 94 -9.04 -13.52 3.72
C GLU A 94 -7.91 -13.57 4.77
N ARG A 95 -6.75 -13.01 4.45
CA ARG A 95 -5.61 -12.90 5.39
C ARG A 95 -5.95 -12.07 6.62
N LEU A 96 -6.63 -10.94 6.45
CA LEU A 96 -7.02 -10.09 7.57
C LEU A 96 -8.06 -10.77 8.46
N ARG A 97 -9.00 -11.53 7.89
CA ARG A 97 -9.92 -12.39 8.67
C ARG A 97 -9.16 -13.47 9.42
N ALA A 98 -8.19 -14.12 8.79
CA ALA A 98 -7.35 -15.13 9.43
C ALA A 98 -6.46 -14.55 10.55
N CYS A 99 -5.93 -13.34 10.38
CA CYS A 99 -5.12 -12.65 11.38
C CYS A 99 -5.95 -11.96 12.48
N SER A 100 -7.18 -11.53 12.21
CA SER A 100 -8.05 -10.85 13.20
C SER A 100 -8.71 -11.81 14.20
N LEU A 101 -8.63 -13.12 13.98
CA LEU A 101 -9.17 -14.15 14.88
C LEU A 101 -8.18 -14.61 15.96
N ARG A 102 -7.20 -13.76 16.32
CA ARG A 102 -6.22 -14.02 17.39
C ARG A 102 -6.23 -12.93 18.44
#